data_AF-A0A2T9JER5-F1
#
_entry.id   AF-A0A2T9JER5-F1
#
_cell.length_a   1.000
_cell.length_b   1.000
_cell.length_c   1.000
_cell.angle_alpha   90.00
_cell.angle_beta   90.00
_cell.angle_gamma   90.00
#
_symmetry.space_group_name_H-M   'P 1'
#
loop_
_entity.id
_entity.type
_entity.pdbx_description
1 polymer ?
#
loop_
_entity_poly.entity_id
_entity_poly.type
_entity_poly.pdbx_seq_one_letter_code
_entity_poly.pdbx_strand_id
1 'polypeptide(L)' 'MPQTVLNFDEQSLLRDIRDQGSISLTPEMRSFEDAERLLAKGLVRAVRTRGYPASTYLLSGDGVAAAGRWSIGAAIRN' A
#
# COMPACT_ATOMS: atom_id res chain seq x y z
N MET A 1 -11.43 12.49 -10.58
CA MET A 1 -10.77 11.24 -10.19
C MET A 1 -11.76 10.42 -9.38
N PRO A 2 -12.18 9.22 -9.82
CA PRO A 2 -13.02 8.35 -8.98
C PRO A 2 -12.30 8.08 -7.65
N GLN A 3 -13.02 8.14 -6.53
CA GLN A 3 -12.45 7.82 -5.23
C GLN A 3 -12.20 6.31 -5.16
N THR A 4 -10.93 5.90 -5.12
CA THR A 4 -10.56 4.51 -4.86
C THR A 4 -10.98 4.16 -3.43
N VAL A 5 -12.01 3.32 -3.30
CA VAL A 5 -12.45 2.80 -1.99
C VAL A 5 -11.44 1.76 -1.53
N LEU A 6 -10.89 1.95 -0.34
CA LEU A 6 -9.95 1.03 0.31
C LEU A 6 -10.60 0.38 1.52
N ASN A 7 -10.43 -0.93 1.68
CA ASN A 7 -10.82 -1.61 2.90
C ASN A 7 -9.79 -1.33 4.02
N PHE A 8 -10.08 -1.78 5.25
CA PHE A 8 -9.21 -1.53 6.40
C PHE A 8 -7.81 -2.15 6.25
N ASP A 9 -7.74 -3.38 5.74
CA ASP A 9 -6.48 -4.13 5.57
C ASP A 9 -5.58 -3.46 4.50
N GLU A 10 -6.16 -3.04 3.37
CA GLU A 10 -5.50 -2.27 2.31
C GLU A 10 -4.97 -0.92 2.84
N GLN A 11 -5.73 -0.23 3.70
CA GLN A 11 -5.30 1.02 4.32
C GLN A 11 -4.14 0.81 5.29
N SER A 12 -4.22 -0.22 6.13
CA SER A 12 -3.14 -0.58 7.06
C SER A 12 -1.87 -0.88 6.27
N LEU A 13 -1.97 -1.70 5.21
CA LEU A 13 -0.83 -2.07 4.39
C LEU A 13 -0.19 -0.85 3.69
N LEU A 14 -0.97 0.10 3.17
CA LEU A 14 -0.42 1.35 2.62
C LEU A 14 0.35 2.16 3.65
N ARG A 15 -0.14 2.20 4.90
CA ARG A 15 0.56 2.87 5.99
C ARG A 15 1.84 2.15 6.35
N ASP A 16 1.81 0.83 6.44
CA ASP A 16 3.00 0.03 6.76
C ASP A 16 4.09 0.20 5.68
N ILE A 17 3.71 0.21 4.39
CA ILE A 17 4.64 0.49 3.28
C ILE A 17 5.17 1.92 3.37
N ARG A 18 4.34 2.91 3.76
CA ARG A 18 4.78 4.30 3.98
C ARG A 18 5.85 4.38 5.06
N ASP A 19 5.58 3.76 6.21
CA ASP A 19 6.41 3.89 7.41
C ASP A 19 7.73 3.13 7.25
N GLN A 20 7.72 2.00 6.53
CA GLN A 20 8.91 1.17 6.27
C GLN A 20 9.62 1.52 4.96
N GLY A 21 9.01 2.35 4.10
CA GLY A 21 9.46 2.65 2.75
C GLY A 21 9.15 1.55 1.73
N SER A 22 9.21 0.28 2.12
CA SER A 22 8.84 -0.87 1.28
C SER A 22 8.49 -2.10 2.13
N ILE A 23 7.72 -3.03 1.58
CA ILE A 23 7.46 -4.34 2.20
C ILE A 23 7.67 -5.45 1.18
N SER A 24 8.31 -6.55 1.60
CA SER A 24 8.42 -7.75 0.78
C SER A 24 7.42 -8.80 1.24
N LEU A 25 6.58 -9.28 0.33
CA LEU A 25 5.54 -10.29 0.60
C LEU A 25 5.73 -11.50 -0.31
N THR A 26 5.52 -12.69 0.23
CA THR A 26 5.40 -13.92 -0.57
C THR A 26 3.91 -14.25 -0.82
N PRO A 27 3.58 -15.02 -1.86
CA PRO A 27 2.19 -15.35 -2.21
C PRO A 27 1.40 -16.06 -1.10
N GLU A 28 2.08 -16.72 -0.16
CA GLU A 28 1.46 -17.43 0.96
C GLU A 28 1.01 -16.48 2.09
N MET A 29 1.49 -15.22 2.08
CA MET A 29 1.11 -14.23 3.08
C MET A 29 -0.27 -13.65 2.75
N ARG A 30 -1.15 -13.55 3.76
CA ARG A 30 -2.49 -12.96 3.59
C ARG A 30 -2.44 -11.56 2.97
N SER A 31 -1.50 -10.72 3.39
CA SER A 31 -1.33 -9.35 2.89
C SER A 31 -0.90 -9.27 1.43
N PHE A 32 -0.49 -10.39 0.80
CA PHE A 32 -0.12 -10.42 -0.61
C PHE A 32 -1.32 -10.11 -1.51
N GLU A 33 -2.50 -10.64 -1.19
CA GLU A 33 -3.71 -10.35 -1.96
C GLU A 33 -4.08 -8.87 -1.89
N ASP A 34 -3.98 -8.26 -0.70
CA ASP A 34 -4.21 -6.83 -0.52
C ASP A 34 -3.18 -5.98 -1.29
N ALA A 35 -1.92 -6.41 -1.32
CA ALA A 35 -0.87 -5.75 -2.10
C ALA A 35 -1.15 -5.80 -3.61
N GLU A 36 -1.61 -6.94 -4.13
CA GLU A 36 -2.00 -7.09 -5.54
C GLU A 36 -3.24 -6.25 -5.89
N ARG A 37 -4.21 -6.14 -4.97
CA ARG A 37 -5.37 -5.22 -5.14
C ARG A 37 -4.92 -3.76 -5.16
N LEU A 38 -4.03 -3.36 -4.26
CA LEU A 38 -3.44 -2.02 -4.26
C LEU A 38 -2.62 -1.74 -5.54
N LEU A 39 -1.95 -2.76 -6.07
CA LEU A 39 -1.21 -2.68 -7.33
C LEU A 39 -2.18 -2.45 -8.50
N ALA A 40 -3.27 -3.20 -8.57
CA ALA A 40 -4.32 -3.02 -9.57
C ALA A 40 -4.99 -1.63 -9.48
N LYS A 41 -5.06 -1.06 -8.28
CA LYS A 41 -5.54 0.31 -8.01
C LYS A 41 -4.50 1.39 -8.34
N GLY A 42 -3.29 1.03 -8.75
CA GLY A 42 -2.19 1.96 -9.06
C GLY A 42 -1.58 2.66 -7.85
N LEU A 43 -1.88 2.20 -6.63
CA LEU A 43 -1.42 2.83 -5.38
C LEU A 43 -0.06 2.31 -4.91
N VAL A 44 0.33 1.13 -5.35
CA VAL A 44 1.68 0.59 -5.12
C VAL A 44 2.33 0.19 -6.44
N ARG A 45 3.64 -0.01 -6.38
CA ARG A 45 4.46 -0.60 -7.43
C ARG A 45 5.08 -1.87 -6.88
N ALA A 46 5.12 -2.91 -7.69
CA ALA A 46 5.76 -4.17 -7.33
C ALA A 46 7.11 -4.31 -8.07
N VAL A 47 8.16 -4.64 -7.33
CA VAL A 47 9.46 -5.07 -7.84
C VAL A 47 9.55 -6.57 -7.62
N ARG A 48 9.75 -7.33 -8.71
CA ARG A 48 9.80 -8.78 -8.69
C ARG A 48 11.15 -9.25 -9.20
N THR A 49 11.84 -10.04 -8.38
CA THR A 49 13.15 -10.60 -8.73
C THR A 49 12.97 -12.00 -9.30
N ARG A 50 13.49 -12.25 -10.50
CA ARG A 50 13.40 -13.58 -11.12
C ARG A 50 14.07 -14.63 -10.23
N GLY A 51 13.34 -15.70 -9.92
CA GLY A 51 13.83 -16.79 -9.07
C GLY A 51 13.69 -16.53 -7.56
N TYR A 52 13.13 -15.40 -7.15
CA TYR A 52 12.79 -15.12 -5.76
C TYR A 52 11.26 -15.08 -5.61
N PRO A 53 10.67 -15.83 -4.65
CA PRO A 53 9.22 -15.90 -4.52
C PRO A 53 8.61 -14.62 -3.95
N ALA A 54 9.39 -13.80 -3.23
CA ALA A 54 8.91 -12.55 -2.66
C ALA A 54 8.83 -11.43 -3.71
N SER A 55 7.76 -10.66 -3.63
CA SER A 55 7.58 -9.39 -4.34
C SER A 55 7.72 -8.23 -3.37
N THR A 56 8.52 -7.22 -3.73
CA THR A 56 8.68 -6.01 -2.93
C THR A 56 7.74 -4.92 -3.41
N TYR A 57 6.92 -4.39 -2.52
CA TYR A 57 5.94 -3.35 -2.80
C TYR A 57 6.39 -2.01 -2.23
N LEU A 58 6.23 -0.97 -3.03
CA LEU A 58 6.56 0.43 -2.74
C LEU A 58 5.35 1.31 -3.06
N LEU A 59 5.20 2.44 -2.38
CA LEU A 59 4.13 3.39 -2.73
C LEU A 59 4.35 4.00 -4.11
N SER A 60 3.26 4.17 -4.87
CA SER A 60 3.25 5.07 -6.03
C SER A 60 3.03 6.52 -5.57
N GLY A 61 3.14 7.49 -6.48
CA GLY A 61 2.79 8.89 -6.16
C GLY A 61 1.36 9.04 -5.64
N ASP A 62 0.41 8.32 -6.25
CA ASP A 62 -0.99 8.29 -5.80
C ASP A 62 -1.14 7.54 -4.47
N GLY A 63 -0.33 6.50 -4.24
CA GLY A 63 -0.25 5.79 -2.97
C GLY A 63 0.21 6.67 -1.81
N VAL A 64 1.21 7.52 -2.03
CA VAL A 64 1.67 8.50 -1.03
C VAL A 64 0.55 9.49 -0.69
N ALA A 65 -0.17 10.00 -1.68
CA ALA A 65 -1.31 10.89 -1.45
C ALA A 65 -2.45 10.18 -0.69
N ALA A 66 -2.75 8.93 -1.04
CA ALA A 66 -3.77 8.11 -0.37
C ALA A 66 -3.38 7.83 1.10
N ALA A 67 -2.13 7.47 1.36
CA ALA A 67 -1.62 7.21 2.71
C ALA A 67 -1.49 8.51 3.55
N GLY A 68 -1.32 9.67 2.90
CA GLY A 68 -1.20 10.99 3.54
C GLY A 68 -2.51 11.66 3.93
N ARG A 69 -3.61 11.39 3.19
CA ARG A 69 -4.92 12.03 3.41
C ARG A 69 -5.52 11.79 4.80
N TRP A 70 -5.09 10.75 5.51
CA TRP A 70 -5.60 10.45 6.86
C TRP A 70 -4.86 11.18 7.99
N SER A 71 -3.66 11.73 7.74
CA SER A 71 -2.89 12.46 8.75
C SER A 71 -3.48 13.85 9.05
N ILE A 72 -4.30 14.41 8.16
CA ILE A 72 -4.83 15.78 8.29
C ILE A 72 -6.20 15.82 9.03
N GLY A 73 -6.90 14.70 9.14
CA GLY A 73 -8.19 14.62 9.87
C GLY A 73 -8.08 14.50 11.39
N ALA A 74 -6.88 14.20 11.93
CA ALA A 74 -6.66 13.98 13.36
C ALA A 74 -6.05 15.18 14.10
N ALA A 75 -5.68 16.26 13.40
CA ALA A 75 -4.94 17.40 13.97
C ALA A 75 -5.79 18.68 14.19
N ILE A 76 -7.13 18.61 14.06
CA ILE A 76 -8.02 19.74 14.35
C ILE A 76 -9.04 19.33 15.43
N ARG A 77 -8.53 19.09 16.64
CA ARG A 77 -9.29 19.23 17.91
C ARG A 77 -8.30 19.61 19.00
N ASN A 78 -8.10 20.91 19.17
CA ASN A 78 -7.66 21.51 20.42
C ASN A 78 -8.66 22.64 20.73
#